data_AF-A0A1Y4N3G9-F1
#
_entry.id   AF-A0A1Y4N3G9-F1
#
_cell.length_a   1.000
_cell.length_b   1.000
_cell.length_c   1.000
_cell.angle_alpha   90.00
_cell.angle_beta   90.00
_cell.angle_gamma   90.00
#
_symmetry.space_group_name_H-M   'P 1'
#
loop_
_entity.id
_entity.type
_entity.pdbx_description
1 polymer ?
#
loop_
_entity_poly.entity_id
_entity_poly.type
_entity_poly.pdbx_seq_one_letter_code
_entity_poly.pdbx_strand_id
1 'polypeptide(L)'
;MLIYKASFFRSRMHGRFLLSVRIAINTNIRPVKGKISLNKCSTESPAAFMRQDGRFLHGVFSRFLFPTVLSVLGGTVNVMVDSAIVGNMMGAQALAAINLCGPIFLLCSTAGSLLGSGAGLLAAAQIGRGESERSCVCYTLCVALQFLFGFLLTIGGLLFLRPVVRLLGADDTLFAMALSYARIAFWGAPVKCLLYVPFNFLRLDGKPAMVSVSLLAMTALNGVLDYLLIKVGWGLAGASLASVLATCLGVAVGFVCLHGGSFRLIVPHGGASILRELLVLGTPPALNNLLSVVRMILLNRILMAAGGSGFVAIFTVVGSVSDFTLCVISGVPQTASPLVGIYSSERNNPGMRLLVRMQLCYGGVLIGGMAAAIILAHGLICTLFGLTQTAQAVWALRLFALSLPMAMLCSILIFFYNASGQVPLANVVTVCRVLLFAVIPAFVLSRAGFPVWWFFPLSELLTLAALFVALWRKARLDTLRSPILLLDEAYDRMGKVIDFSVEARADAVGRAAELIGGFCEQNNLTARQTMAVSLSIEEMLTIMMKHCFKEQSQATVDVRVFVIQGEVGLRIRNAGKQFNPIDYYQAHQAADEMGEALGIRMILKLAQSVCYQRTFGVNTLTILL
;
A
#
# COMPACT_ATOMS: atom_id res chain seq x y z
N MET A 1 35.82 -35.07 17.42
CA MET A 1 35.68 -34.82 15.96
C MET A 1 34.26 -34.34 15.57
N LEU A 2 33.65 -33.45 16.37
CA LEU A 2 32.27 -32.96 16.15
C LEU A 2 32.10 -31.44 16.38
N ILE A 3 33.19 -30.72 16.66
CA ILE A 3 33.19 -29.27 16.92
C ILE A 3 33.69 -28.47 15.70
N TYR A 4 34.30 -29.13 14.70
CA TYR A 4 34.81 -28.46 13.49
C TYR A 4 33.81 -28.35 12.32
N LYS A 5 32.60 -28.93 12.42
CA LYS A 5 31.57 -28.84 11.36
C LYS A 5 30.52 -27.72 11.56
N ALA A 6 30.47 -27.09 12.74
CA ALA A 6 29.50 -26.01 13.03
C ALA A 6 29.99 -24.61 12.61
N SER A 7 31.30 -24.36 12.59
CA SER A 7 31.87 -23.07 12.14
C SER A 7 31.81 -22.90 10.62
N PHE A 8 31.88 -23.99 9.86
CA PHE A 8 31.78 -23.98 8.39
C PHE A 8 30.35 -23.73 7.88
N PHE A 9 29.32 -24.00 8.70
CA PHE A 9 27.91 -23.75 8.36
C PHE A 9 27.49 -22.29 8.63
N ARG A 10 28.13 -21.62 9.60
CA ARG A 10 27.79 -20.23 10.00
C ARG A 10 28.28 -19.19 8.98
N SER A 11 29.45 -19.38 8.34
CA SER A 11 29.98 -18.42 7.36
C SER A 11 29.32 -18.56 5.97
N ARG A 12 28.92 -19.78 5.56
CA ARG A 12 28.25 -20.02 4.28
C ARG A 12 26.79 -19.54 4.27
N MET A 13 26.10 -19.57 5.41
CA MET A 13 24.72 -19.06 5.53
C MET A 13 24.67 -17.53 5.64
N HIS A 14 25.52 -16.88 6.43
CA HIS A 14 25.55 -15.40 6.49
C HIS A 14 26.02 -14.78 5.17
N GLY A 15 27.05 -15.37 4.55
CA GLY A 15 27.53 -14.96 3.22
C GLY A 15 26.44 -15.14 2.16
N ARG A 16 25.75 -16.29 2.10
CA ARG A 16 24.61 -16.48 1.20
C ARG A 16 23.37 -15.68 1.60
N PHE A 17 23.16 -15.29 2.86
CA PHE A 17 21.99 -14.52 3.27
C PHE A 17 22.06 -13.09 2.75
N LEU A 18 23.19 -12.41 3.00
CA LEU A 18 23.44 -11.08 2.41
C LEU A 18 23.61 -11.19 0.89
N LEU A 19 24.27 -12.23 0.37
CA LEU A 19 24.42 -12.40 -1.08
C LEU A 19 23.11 -12.79 -1.76
N SER A 20 22.16 -13.51 -1.15
CA SER A 20 20.87 -13.87 -1.76
C SER A 20 19.88 -12.72 -1.69
N VAL A 21 19.88 -11.96 -0.58
CA VAL A 21 19.13 -10.70 -0.50
C VAL A 21 19.72 -9.67 -1.46
N ARG A 22 21.05 -9.61 -1.61
CA ARG A 22 21.72 -8.73 -2.58
C ARG A 22 21.63 -9.26 -4.01
N ILE A 23 21.50 -10.57 -4.27
CA ILE A 23 21.30 -11.14 -5.62
C ILE A 23 19.84 -10.99 -6.06
N ALA A 24 18.86 -11.37 -5.23
CA ALA A 24 17.43 -11.10 -5.50
C ALA A 24 17.15 -9.59 -5.57
N ILE A 25 17.84 -8.88 -4.67
CA ILE A 25 18.22 -7.48 -4.65
C ILE A 25 18.52 -6.87 -6.01
N ASN A 26 19.70 -7.26 -6.50
CA ASN A 26 20.62 -6.52 -7.35
C ASN A 26 20.99 -7.29 -8.63
N THR A 27 20.09 -8.13 -9.16
CA THR A 27 20.22 -8.60 -10.54
C THR A 27 20.05 -7.42 -11.49
N ASN A 28 21.13 -6.67 -11.69
CA ASN A 28 21.41 -6.06 -12.98
C ASN A 28 21.38 -7.20 -13.99
N ILE A 29 20.41 -7.12 -14.89
CA ILE A 29 20.33 -7.94 -16.08
C ILE A 29 21.70 -7.86 -16.76
N ARG A 30 22.47 -8.96 -16.76
CA ARG A 30 23.64 -9.05 -17.64
C ARG A 30 23.06 -9.11 -19.05
N PRO A 31 23.33 -8.14 -19.94
CA PRO A 31 22.84 -8.22 -21.30
C PRO A 31 23.47 -9.45 -21.96
N VAL A 32 22.61 -10.22 -22.64
CA VAL A 32 23.02 -11.29 -23.55
C VAL A 32 23.88 -10.64 -24.63
N LYS A 33 25.15 -11.05 -24.73
CA LYS A 33 26.06 -10.59 -25.79
C LYS A 33 25.62 -11.20 -27.12
N GLY A 34 24.74 -10.52 -27.85
CA GLY A 34 24.62 -10.66 -29.31
C GLY A 34 25.61 -9.71 -29.98
N LYS A 35 26.55 -10.24 -30.77
CA LYS A 35 27.41 -9.41 -31.64
C LYS A 35 26.53 -8.82 -32.74
N ILE A 36 26.16 -7.56 -32.62
CA ILE A 36 25.63 -6.76 -33.74
C ILE A 36 26.75 -5.79 -34.12
N SER A 37 27.33 -5.99 -35.30
CA SER A 37 28.32 -5.08 -35.88
C SER A 37 27.59 -4.02 -36.70
N LEU A 38 27.41 -2.82 -36.15
CA LEU A 38 26.96 -1.64 -36.91
C LEU A 38 27.73 -0.38 -36.52
N ASN A 39 27.86 0.50 -37.51
CA ASN A 39 28.86 1.57 -37.65
C ASN A 39 28.78 2.69 -36.60
N LYS A 40 29.94 3.34 -36.42
CA LYS A 40 30.24 4.44 -35.49
C LYS A 40 29.30 5.65 -35.66
N CYS A 41 28.34 5.83 -34.75
CA CYS A 41 27.93 7.14 -34.23
C CYS A 41 27.13 6.99 -32.92
N SER A 42 27.42 7.85 -31.94
CA SER A 42 27.06 7.81 -30.51
C SER A 42 27.79 6.75 -29.66
N THR A 43 28.42 7.24 -28.58
CA THR A 43 29.40 6.55 -27.72
C THR A 43 28.80 5.62 -26.66
N GLU A 44 27.50 5.36 -26.69
CA GLU A 44 26.84 4.44 -25.76
C GLU A 44 26.51 3.11 -26.44
N SER A 45 26.85 2.00 -25.80
CA SER A 45 26.45 0.67 -26.29
C SER A 45 24.91 0.59 -26.38
N PRO A 46 24.32 -0.12 -27.35
CA PRO A 46 22.87 -0.31 -27.46
C PRO A 46 22.21 -0.80 -26.16
N ALA A 47 22.91 -1.63 -25.39
CA ALA A 47 22.47 -2.14 -24.10
C ALA A 47 22.52 -1.11 -22.95
N ALA A 48 23.22 0.01 -23.11
CA ALA A 48 23.24 1.12 -22.17
C ALA A 48 22.08 2.09 -22.42
N PHE A 49 21.77 2.37 -23.69
CA PHE A 49 20.61 3.17 -24.10
C PHE A 49 19.28 2.48 -23.73
N MET A 50 19.20 1.15 -23.87
CA MET A 50 18.00 0.37 -23.53
C MET A 50 17.90 0.06 -22.02
N ARG A 51 18.15 1.04 -21.14
CA ARG A 51 18.01 0.89 -19.68
C ARG A 51 16.88 1.74 -19.15
N GLN A 52 16.21 1.23 -18.12
CA GLN A 52 15.20 1.98 -17.38
C GLN A 52 15.89 2.87 -16.33
N ASP A 53 15.66 4.18 -16.39
CA ASP A 53 16.38 5.16 -15.56
C ASP A 53 15.84 5.24 -14.11
N GLY A 54 14.63 4.76 -13.84
CA GLY A 54 14.01 4.69 -12.51
C GLY A 54 13.74 6.04 -11.82
N ARG A 55 14.30 7.14 -12.32
CA ARG A 55 14.19 8.53 -11.82
C ARG A 55 12.74 8.95 -11.63
N PHE A 56 11.92 8.58 -12.60
CA PHE A 56 10.49 8.81 -12.61
C PHE A 56 9.81 8.19 -11.37
N LEU A 57 10.06 6.90 -11.10
CA LEU A 57 9.44 6.19 -9.99
C LEU A 57 9.87 6.78 -8.64
N HIS A 58 11.14 7.20 -8.53
CA HIS A 58 11.68 7.94 -7.38
C HIS A 58 10.95 9.25 -7.11
N GLY A 59 10.71 10.07 -8.15
CA GLY A 59 9.96 11.32 -8.02
C GLY A 59 8.52 11.11 -7.55
N VAL A 60 7.83 10.13 -8.15
CA VAL A 60 6.44 9.80 -7.79
C VAL A 60 6.34 9.30 -6.36
N PHE A 61 7.17 8.31 -5.97
CA PHE A 61 7.10 7.70 -4.65
C PHE A 61 7.43 8.70 -3.54
N SER A 62 8.51 9.49 -3.70
CA SER A 62 8.92 10.47 -2.69
C SER A 62 7.86 11.55 -2.46
N ARG A 63 7.22 12.04 -3.54
CA ARG A 63 6.10 12.99 -3.46
C ARG A 63 4.88 12.43 -2.73
N PHE A 64 4.64 11.12 -2.79
CA PHE A 64 3.46 10.47 -2.21
C PHE A 64 3.67 9.87 -0.84
N LEU A 65 4.92 9.59 -0.48
CA LEU A 65 5.30 9.00 0.80
C LEU A 65 4.87 9.88 1.96
N PHE A 66 5.27 11.15 1.94
CA PHE A 66 4.99 12.08 3.05
C PHE A 66 3.48 12.30 3.27
N PRO A 67 2.68 12.60 2.23
CA PRO A 67 1.22 12.66 2.36
C PRO A 67 0.59 11.39 2.93
N THR A 68 1.03 10.22 2.48
CA THR A 68 0.43 8.95 2.93
C THR A 68 0.77 8.67 4.39
N VAL A 69 2.02 8.88 4.81
CA VAL A 69 2.40 8.75 6.23
C VAL A 69 1.64 9.77 7.08
N LEU A 70 1.50 11.01 6.61
CA LEU A 70 0.73 12.06 7.30
C LEU A 70 -0.77 11.71 7.41
N SER A 71 -1.33 11.04 6.41
CA SER A 71 -2.70 10.53 6.43
C SER A 71 -2.91 9.52 7.55
N VAL A 72 -1.99 8.55 7.69
CA VAL A 72 -2.06 7.53 8.75
C VAL A 72 -1.83 8.18 10.12
N LEU A 73 -0.86 9.09 10.23
CA LEU A 73 -0.62 9.89 11.45
C LEU A 73 -1.86 10.67 11.89
N GLY A 74 -2.56 11.31 10.96
CA GLY A 74 -3.79 12.06 11.26
C GLY A 74 -4.85 11.20 11.94
N GLY A 75 -4.98 9.93 11.54
CA GLY A 75 -5.86 8.96 12.19
C GLY A 75 -5.44 8.62 13.62
N THR A 76 -4.14 8.40 13.86
CA THR A 76 -3.61 8.12 15.21
C THR A 76 -3.75 9.32 16.13
N VAL A 77 -3.42 10.52 15.63
CA VAL A 77 -3.57 11.78 16.37
C VAL A 77 -5.04 12.01 16.71
N ASN A 78 -5.98 11.67 15.82
CA ASN A 78 -7.40 11.79 16.09
C ASN A 78 -7.85 11.01 17.34
N VAL A 79 -7.44 9.75 17.43
CA VAL A 79 -7.79 8.90 18.60
C VAL A 79 -7.15 9.45 19.88
N MET A 80 -5.91 9.95 19.78
CA MET A 80 -5.19 10.51 20.92
C MET A 80 -5.83 11.81 21.44
N VAL A 81 -6.22 12.72 20.53
CA VAL A 81 -6.88 13.98 20.89
C VAL A 81 -8.25 13.72 21.52
N ASP A 82 -9.07 12.85 20.92
CA ASP A 82 -10.38 12.44 21.48
C ASP A 82 -10.23 11.89 22.91
N SER A 83 -9.33 10.93 23.09
CA SER A 83 -9.03 10.35 24.41
C SER A 83 -8.54 11.39 25.42
N ALA A 84 -7.70 12.34 25.01
CA ALA A 84 -7.18 13.38 25.87
C ALA A 84 -8.26 14.40 26.29
N ILE A 85 -9.14 14.79 25.37
CA ILE A 85 -10.23 15.74 25.67
C ILE A 85 -11.23 15.07 26.61
N VAL A 86 -11.70 13.86 26.30
CA VAL A 86 -12.67 13.15 27.14
C VAL A 86 -12.08 12.83 28.51
N GLY A 87 -10.84 12.34 28.57
CA GLY A 87 -10.17 12.03 29.83
C GLY A 87 -10.05 13.25 30.75
N ASN A 88 -9.69 14.42 30.21
CA ASN A 88 -9.54 15.64 31.00
C ASN A 88 -10.87 16.28 31.40
N MET A 89 -11.87 16.26 30.52
CA MET A 89 -13.15 16.95 30.77
C MET A 89 -14.16 16.10 31.53
N MET A 90 -14.09 14.77 31.41
CA MET A 90 -15.09 13.86 31.97
C MET A 90 -14.51 12.80 32.92
N GLY A 91 -13.19 12.67 33.00
CA GLY A 91 -12.52 11.75 33.93
C GLY A 91 -12.43 10.29 33.46
N ALA A 92 -11.88 9.44 34.32
CA ALA A 92 -11.49 8.08 33.99
C ALA A 92 -12.66 7.15 33.63
N GLN A 93 -13.85 7.34 34.22
CA GLN A 93 -15.03 6.52 33.91
C GLN A 93 -15.51 6.72 32.46
N ALA A 94 -15.49 7.96 31.96
CA ALA A 94 -15.84 8.24 30.57
C ALA A 94 -14.84 7.59 29.59
N LEU A 95 -13.55 7.65 29.91
CA LEU A 95 -12.50 7.00 29.12
C LEU A 95 -12.66 5.47 29.11
N ALA A 96 -13.03 4.87 30.25
CA ALA A 96 -13.33 3.45 30.35
C ALA A 96 -14.53 3.07 29.47
N ALA A 97 -15.60 3.88 29.47
CA ALA A 97 -16.77 3.67 28.62
C ALA A 97 -16.46 3.75 27.11
N ILE A 98 -15.60 4.68 26.67
CA ILE A 98 -15.13 4.75 25.27
C ILE A 98 -14.36 3.48 24.88
N ASN A 99 -13.37 3.11 25.69
CA ASN A 99 -12.53 1.94 25.42
C ASN A 99 -13.36 0.66 25.33
N LEU A 100 -14.39 0.54 26.15
CA LEU A 100 -15.35 -0.56 26.12
C LEU A 100 -16.13 -0.63 24.80
N CYS A 101 -16.42 0.52 24.19
CA CYS A 101 -17.05 0.62 22.88
C CYS A 101 -16.08 0.40 21.70
N GLY A 102 -14.78 0.27 21.96
CA GLY A 102 -13.73 0.06 20.95
C GLY A 102 -14.03 -1.01 19.88
N PRO A 103 -14.61 -2.18 20.23
CA PRO A 103 -14.96 -3.20 19.25
C PRO A 103 -15.97 -2.74 18.17
N ILE A 104 -16.82 -1.75 18.47
CA ILE A 104 -17.77 -1.18 17.49
C ILE A 104 -17.00 -0.49 16.36
N PHE A 105 -15.98 0.31 16.72
CA PHE A 105 -15.10 0.94 15.73
C PHE A 105 -14.31 -0.09 14.95
N LEU A 106 -13.85 -1.15 15.61
CA LEU A 106 -13.13 -2.23 14.94
C LEU A 106 -13.98 -2.91 13.88
N LEU A 107 -15.26 -3.18 14.15
CA LEU A 107 -16.18 -3.77 13.18
C LEU A 107 -16.32 -2.88 11.95
N CYS A 108 -16.49 -1.57 12.15
CA CYS A 108 -16.56 -0.59 11.07
C CYS A 108 -15.25 -0.55 10.26
N SER A 109 -14.10 -0.51 10.94
CA SER A 109 -12.77 -0.51 10.31
C SER A 109 -12.47 -1.82 9.57
N THR A 110 -12.92 -2.96 10.10
CA THR A 110 -12.76 -4.27 9.47
C THR A 110 -13.54 -4.33 8.17
N ALA A 111 -14.83 -3.95 8.19
CA ALA A 111 -15.65 -3.88 6.99
C ALA A 111 -15.12 -2.86 5.98
N GLY A 112 -14.76 -1.68 6.48
CA GLY A 112 -14.16 -0.60 5.71
C GLY A 112 -12.90 -1.07 4.98
N SER A 113 -12.01 -1.76 5.68
CA SER A 113 -10.76 -2.30 5.13
C SER A 113 -10.99 -3.48 4.16
N LEU A 114 -11.94 -4.37 4.46
CA LEU A 114 -12.30 -5.50 3.61
C LEU A 114 -12.79 -5.03 2.24
N LEU A 115 -13.78 -4.14 2.23
CA LEU A 115 -14.40 -3.68 1.00
C LEU A 115 -13.57 -2.58 0.32
N GLY A 116 -13.07 -1.61 1.08
CA GLY A 116 -12.38 -0.43 0.56
C GLY A 116 -10.97 -0.71 0.09
N SER A 117 -10.14 -1.32 0.94
CA SER A 117 -8.77 -1.66 0.54
C SER A 117 -8.76 -2.78 -0.51
N GLY A 118 -9.68 -3.75 -0.39
CA GLY A 118 -9.87 -4.80 -1.40
C GLY A 118 -10.26 -4.25 -2.77
N ALA A 119 -11.25 -3.36 -2.84
CA ALA A 119 -11.64 -2.69 -4.08
C ALA A 119 -10.51 -1.81 -4.64
N GLY A 120 -9.77 -1.10 -3.78
CA GLY A 120 -8.63 -0.29 -4.23
C GLY A 120 -7.53 -1.12 -4.88
N LEU A 121 -7.20 -2.29 -4.31
CA LEU A 121 -6.23 -3.22 -4.91
C LEU A 121 -6.73 -3.84 -6.21
N LEU A 122 -8.02 -4.21 -6.27
CA LEU A 122 -8.61 -4.75 -7.49
C LEU A 122 -8.65 -3.71 -8.62
N ALA A 123 -9.05 -2.48 -8.29
CA ALA A 123 -9.03 -1.37 -9.24
C ALA A 123 -7.60 -1.10 -9.73
N ALA A 124 -6.59 -1.11 -8.84
CA ALA A 124 -5.19 -1.00 -9.25
C ALA A 124 -4.79 -2.10 -10.25
N ALA A 125 -5.21 -3.35 -10.00
CA ALA A 125 -4.91 -4.46 -10.88
C ALA A 125 -5.62 -4.33 -12.25
N GLN A 126 -6.90 -3.96 -12.27
CA GLN A 126 -7.67 -3.71 -13.48
C GLN A 126 -7.08 -2.58 -14.32
N ILE A 127 -6.64 -1.50 -13.66
CA ILE A 127 -5.90 -0.40 -14.29
C ILE A 127 -4.62 -0.91 -14.96
N GLY A 128 -3.83 -1.76 -14.30
CA GLY A 128 -2.64 -2.37 -14.90
C GLY A 128 -2.95 -3.28 -16.11
N ARG A 129 -4.15 -3.86 -16.17
CA ARG A 129 -4.64 -4.65 -17.31
C ARG A 129 -5.22 -3.79 -18.45
N GLY A 130 -5.33 -2.47 -18.27
CA GLY A 130 -6.01 -1.58 -19.22
C GLY A 130 -7.54 -1.65 -19.16
N GLU A 131 -8.10 -2.29 -18.12
CA GLU A 131 -9.54 -2.49 -17.94
C GLU A 131 -10.18 -1.33 -17.15
N SER A 132 -10.01 -0.09 -17.63
CA SER A 132 -10.44 1.14 -16.93
C SER A 132 -11.93 1.15 -16.57
N GLU A 133 -12.79 0.64 -17.46
CA GLU A 133 -14.23 0.56 -17.19
C GLU A 133 -14.56 -0.39 -16.04
N ARG A 134 -13.91 -1.57 -15.99
CA ARG A 134 -14.07 -2.51 -14.87
C ARG A 134 -13.61 -1.91 -13.54
N SER A 135 -12.60 -1.03 -13.56
CA SER A 135 -12.17 -0.29 -12.37
C SER A 135 -13.25 0.67 -11.86
N CYS A 136 -14.05 1.27 -12.75
CA CYS A 136 -15.21 2.09 -12.39
C CYS A 136 -16.38 1.24 -11.87
N VAL A 137 -16.58 0.02 -12.41
CA VAL A 137 -17.55 -0.94 -11.85
C VAL A 137 -17.14 -1.32 -10.42
N CYS A 138 -15.86 -1.61 -10.20
CA CYS A 138 -15.31 -1.92 -8.88
C CYS A 138 -15.50 -0.76 -7.88
N TYR A 139 -15.23 0.48 -8.32
CA TYR A 139 -15.50 1.68 -7.53
C TYR A 139 -16.96 1.81 -7.12
N THR A 140 -17.88 1.65 -8.08
CA THR A 140 -19.34 1.75 -7.83
C THR A 140 -19.80 0.68 -6.85
N LEU A 141 -19.35 -0.56 -7.05
CA LEU A 141 -19.66 -1.67 -6.16
C LEU A 141 -19.11 -1.44 -4.75
N CYS A 142 -17.90 -0.88 -4.62
CA CYS A 142 -17.31 -0.53 -3.34
C CYS A 142 -18.17 0.50 -2.59
N VAL A 143 -18.59 1.59 -3.25
CA VAL A 143 -19.46 2.62 -2.65
C VAL A 143 -20.78 2.01 -2.19
N ALA A 144 -21.44 1.24 -3.04
CA ALA A 144 -22.72 0.60 -2.72
C ALA A 144 -22.60 -0.37 -1.55
N LEU A 145 -21.55 -1.21 -1.53
CA LEU A 145 -21.35 -2.20 -0.46
C LEU A 145 -20.95 -1.56 0.87
N GLN A 146 -20.14 -0.50 0.86
CA GLN A 146 -19.78 0.23 2.08
C GLN A 146 -21.01 0.87 2.72
N PHE A 147 -21.86 1.48 1.89
CA PHE A 147 -23.12 2.06 2.37
C PHE A 147 -24.07 0.99 2.89
N LEU A 148 -24.27 -0.10 2.13
CA LEU A 148 -25.12 -1.22 2.52
C LEU A 148 -24.64 -1.86 3.83
N PHE A 149 -23.35 -2.18 3.94
CA PHE A 149 -22.80 -2.82 5.14
C PHE A 149 -22.87 -1.90 6.35
N GLY A 150 -22.53 -0.62 6.20
CA GLY A 150 -22.67 0.35 7.28
C GLY A 150 -24.13 0.54 7.72
N PHE A 151 -25.08 0.49 6.79
CA PHE A 151 -26.51 0.52 7.11
C PHE A 151 -26.96 -0.74 7.85
N LEU A 152 -26.50 -1.92 7.44
CA LEU A 152 -26.75 -3.18 8.15
C LEU A 152 -26.15 -3.16 9.57
N LEU A 153 -24.94 -2.62 9.74
CA LEU A 153 -24.33 -2.42 11.06
C LEU A 153 -25.16 -1.45 11.91
N THR A 154 -25.72 -0.40 11.31
CA THR A 154 -26.58 0.55 12.02
C THR A 154 -27.84 -0.14 12.52
N ILE A 155 -28.57 -0.85 11.64
CA ILE A 155 -29.80 -1.55 12.01
C ILE A 155 -29.52 -2.60 13.09
N GLY A 156 -28.55 -3.49 12.85
CA GLY A 156 -28.21 -4.55 13.80
C GLY A 156 -27.71 -3.98 15.13
N GLY A 157 -26.85 -2.97 15.08
CA GLY A 157 -26.30 -2.32 16.26
C GLY A 157 -27.34 -1.60 17.11
N LEU A 158 -28.34 -0.96 16.48
CA LEU A 158 -29.43 -0.29 17.20
C LEU A 158 -30.46 -1.29 17.75
N LEU A 159 -30.82 -2.32 16.98
CA LEU A 159 -31.75 -3.38 17.41
C LEU A 159 -31.21 -4.14 18.62
N PHE A 160 -29.90 -4.43 18.61
CA PHE A 160 -29.20 -5.15 19.66
C PHE A 160 -28.37 -4.21 20.57
N LEU A 161 -28.68 -2.92 20.64
CA LEU A 161 -27.84 -1.93 21.32
C LEU A 161 -27.55 -2.28 22.79
N ARG A 162 -28.60 -2.53 23.58
CA ARG A 162 -28.47 -2.88 25.00
C ARG A 162 -27.71 -4.20 25.22
N PRO A 163 -28.06 -5.32 24.56
CA PRO A 163 -27.32 -6.57 24.74
C PRO A 163 -25.88 -6.47 24.24
N VAL A 164 -25.60 -5.72 23.16
CA VAL A 164 -24.22 -5.47 22.71
C VAL A 164 -23.43 -4.71 23.78
N VAL A 165 -23.96 -3.62 24.34
CA VAL A 165 -23.26 -2.85 25.37
C VAL A 165 -23.01 -3.68 26.64
N ARG A 166 -23.94 -4.56 27.03
CA ARG A 166 -23.70 -5.52 28.12
C ARG A 166 -22.65 -6.57 27.75
N LEU A 167 -22.68 -7.08 26.52
CA LEU A 167 -21.69 -8.06 26.03
C LEU A 167 -20.28 -7.49 25.99
N LEU A 168 -20.15 -6.18 25.72
CA LEU A 168 -18.88 -5.46 25.79
C LEU A 168 -18.33 -5.32 27.22
N GLY A 169 -19.13 -5.67 28.23
CA GLY A 169 -18.72 -5.73 29.64
C GLY A 169 -19.06 -4.47 30.45
N ALA A 170 -20.00 -3.64 29.97
CA ALA A 170 -20.42 -2.46 30.72
C ALA A 170 -21.15 -2.89 32.00
N ASP A 171 -20.61 -2.48 33.15
CA ASP A 171 -21.24 -2.60 34.46
C ASP A 171 -22.32 -1.51 34.64
N ASP A 172 -23.10 -1.57 35.72
CA ASP A 172 -24.20 -0.62 35.95
C ASP A 172 -23.73 0.85 36.02
N THR A 173 -22.47 1.08 36.39
CA THR A 173 -21.87 2.43 36.46
C THR A 173 -21.53 2.99 35.08
N LEU A 174 -21.00 2.17 34.17
CA LEU A 174 -20.60 2.58 32.83
C LEU A 174 -21.72 2.39 31.79
N PHE A 175 -22.76 1.61 32.09
CA PHE A 175 -23.79 1.20 31.14
C PHE A 175 -24.47 2.39 30.46
N ALA A 176 -24.90 3.41 31.22
CA ALA A 176 -25.57 4.57 30.66
C ALA A 176 -24.64 5.38 29.72
N MET A 177 -23.38 5.57 30.11
CA MET A 177 -22.37 6.26 29.30
C MET A 177 -22.09 5.49 28.01
N ALA A 178 -21.74 4.20 28.12
CA ALA A 178 -21.45 3.34 26.97
C ALA A 178 -22.65 3.23 26.02
N LEU A 179 -23.88 3.14 26.55
CA LEU A 179 -25.10 3.09 25.74
C LEU A 179 -25.31 4.37 24.92
N SER A 180 -25.09 5.54 25.53
CA SER A 180 -25.23 6.84 24.85
C SER A 180 -24.20 7.01 23.72
N TYR A 181 -22.96 6.60 23.98
CA TYR A 181 -21.87 6.65 23.01
C TYR A 181 -22.07 5.67 21.85
N ALA A 182 -22.38 4.41 22.17
CA ALA A 182 -22.58 3.34 21.19
C ALA A 182 -23.77 3.64 20.26
N ARG A 183 -24.85 4.21 20.78
CA ARG A 183 -26.02 4.57 19.97
C ARG A 183 -25.64 5.50 18.81
N ILE A 184 -24.89 6.56 19.11
CA ILE A 184 -24.47 7.54 18.10
C ILE A 184 -23.39 6.93 17.18
N ALA A 185 -22.48 6.13 17.73
CA ALA A 185 -21.47 5.43 16.93
C ALA A 185 -22.10 4.51 15.88
N PHE A 186 -23.18 3.80 16.21
CA PHE A 186 -23.92 2.98 15.24
C PHE A 186 -24.59 3.82 14.16
N TRP A 187 -25.21 4.95 14.49
CA TRP A 187 -25.73 5.89 13.48
C TRP A 187 -24.63 6.42 12.54
N GLY A 188 -23.40 6.56 13.03
CA GLY A 188 -22.24 6.95 12.25
C GLY A 188 -21.58 5.84 11.42
N ALA A 189 -21.97 4.58 11.59
CA ALA A 189 -21.34 3.44 10.93
C ALA A 189 -21.29 3.55 9.37
N PRO A 190 -22.36 4.01 8.67
CA PRO A 190 -22.34 4.14 7.21
C PRO A 190 -21.25 5.10 6.72
N VAL A 191 -21.10 6.23 7.40
CA VAL A 191 -20.10 7.25 7.05
C VAL A 191 -18.69 6.75 7.37
N LYS A 192 -18.52 6.08 8.52
CA LYS A 192 -17.23 5.47 8.92
C LYS A 192 -16.75 4.44 7.91
N CYS A 193 -17.65 3.59 7.41
CA CYS A 193 -17.37 2.61 6.36
C CYS A 193 -17.03 3.31 5.03
N LEU A 194 -17.84 4.30 4.62
CA LEU A 194 -17.63 5.07 3.39
C LEU A 194 -16.29 5.80 3.33
N LEU A 195 -15.71 6.21 4.45
CA LEU A 195 -14.39 6.88 4.50
C LEU A 195 -13.27 6.10 3.79
N TYR A 196 -13.36 4.77 3.76
CA TYR A 196 -12.37 3.93 3.09
C TYR A 196 -12.40 4.06 1.56
N VAL A 197 -13.48 4.57 0.97
CA VAL A 197 -13.58 4.81 -0.47
C VAL A 197 -12.63 5.94 -0.90
N PRO A 198 -12.81 7.21 -0.50
CA PRO A 198 -11.90 8.27 -0.90
C PRO A 198 -10.47 7.99 -0.43
N PHE A 199 -10.29 7.36 0.74
CA PHE A 199 -8.97 6.96 1.24
C PHE A 199 -8.19 6.10 0.24
N ASN A 200 -8.83 5.14 -0.42
CA ASN A 200 -8.17 4.26 -1.39
C ASN A 200 -8.17 4.84 -2.82
N PHE A 201 -9.30 5.38 -3.28
CA PHE A 201 -9.45 5.81 -4.67
C PHE A 201 -8.75 7.13 -5.00
N LEU A 202 -8.63 8.08 -4.06
CA LEU A 202 -7.80 9.28 -4.28
C LEU A 202 -6.32 8.95 -4.42
N ARG A 203 -5.84 7.91 -3.72
CA ARG A 203 -4.46 7.43 -3.90
C ARG A 203 -4.25 6.83 -5.28
N LEU A 204 -5.20 6.01 -5.74
CA LEU A 204 -5.18 5.45 -7.09
C LEU A 204 -5.21 6.55 -8.16
N ASP A 205 -6.02 7.60 -7.95
CA ASP A 205 -6.09 8.77 -8.84
C ASP A 205 -4.83 9.68 -8.75
N GLY A 206 -3.82 9.31 -7.95
CA GLY A 206 -2.57 10.06 -7.82
C GLY A 206 -2.66 11.33 -6.98
N LYS A 207 -3.68 11.45 -6.12
CA LYS A 207 -3.94 12.60 -5.25
C LYS A 207 -3.82 12.26 -3.74
N PRO A 208 -2.74 11.61 -3.26
CA PRO A 208 -2.62 11.23 -1.85
C PRO A 208 -2.57 12.45 -0.90
N ALA A 209 -2.12 13.62 -1.38
CA ALA A 209 -2.20 14.87 -0.61
C ALA A 209 -3.64 15.25 -0.23
N MET A 210 -4.61 14.98 -1.10
CA MET A 210 -6.02 15.25 -0.82
C MET A 210 -6.57 14.30 0.25
N VAL A 211 -6.02 13.07 0.35
CA VAL A 211 -6.33 12.16 1.46
C VAL A 211 -5.83 12.72 2.78
N SER A 212 -4.60 13.23 2.81
CA SER A 212 -4.02 13.85 4.01
C SER A 212 -4.84 15.06 4.45
N VAL A 213 -5.18 15.95 3.52
CA VAL A 213 -6.00 17.14 3.82
C VAL A 213 -7.37 16.73 4.38
N SER A 214 -8.03 15.73 3.78
CA SER A 214 -9.33 15.25 4.24
C SER A 214 -9.26 14.69 5.66
N LEU A 215 -8.23 13.90 5.98
CA LEU A 215 -8.07 13.30 7.30
C LEU A 215 -7.62 14.31 8.35
N LEU A 216 -6.75 15.26 8.01
CA LEU A 216 -6.35 16.33 8.95
C LEU A 216 -7.51 17.27 9.24
N ALA A 217 -8.33 17.62 8.24
CA ALA A 217 -9.55 18.40 8.43
C ALA A 217 -10.55 17.65 9.33
N MET A 218 -10.73 16.34 9.11
CA MET A 218 -11.50 15.47 10.00
C MET A 218 -10.96 15.53 11.43
N THR A 219 -9.65 15.31 11.63
CA THR A 219 -9.03 15.30 12.97
C THR A 219 -9.16 16.65 13.69
N ALA A 220 -8.94 17.75 12.97
CA ALA A 220 -9.05 19.10 13.53
C ALA A 220 -10.51 19.42 13.93
N LEU A 221 -11.47 19.10 13.05
CA LEU A 221 -12.88 19.31 13.36
C LEU A 221 -13.33 18.43 14.54
N ASN A 222 -12.84 17.19 14.63
CA ASN A 222 -13.18 16.28 15.72
C ASN A 222 -12.79 16.89 17.07
N GLY A 223 -11.52 17.26 17.25
CA GLY A 223 -11.06 17.84 18.52
C GLY A 223 -11.78 19.15 18.90
N VAL A 224 -12.11 19.99 17.92
CA VAL A 224 -12.89 21.21 18.16
C VAL A 224 -14.32 20.87 18.61
N LEU A 225 -14.99 19.92 17.94
CA LEU A 225 -16.34 19.51 18.28
C LEU A 225 -16.40 18.75 19.60
N ASP A 226 -15.42 17.90 19.92
CA ASP A 226 -15.32 17.20 21.20
C ASP A 226 -15.33 18.21 22.34
N TYR A 227 -14.42 19.20 22.28
CA TYR A 227 -14.34 20.24 23.30
C TYR A 227 -15.66 21.03 23.43
N LEU A 228 -16.26 21.44 22.31
CA LEU A 228 -17.50 22.24 22.32
C LEU A 228 -18.71 21.45 22.83
N LEU A 229 -18.94 20.23 22.32
CA LEU A 229 -20.12 19.44 22.66
C LEU A 229 -20.05 18.93 24.11
N ILE A 230 -18.86 18.54 24.59
CA ILE A 230 -18.68 18.13 25.98
C ILE A 230 -18.89 19.35 26.90
N LYS A 231 -18.37 20.53 26.54
CA LYS A 231 -18.53 21.77 27.34
C LYS A 231 -19.99 22.22 27.46
N VAL A 232 -20.80 22.01 26.42
CA VAL A 232 -22.25 22.33 26.43
C VAL A 232 -23.06 21.28 27.21
N GLY A 233 -22.42 20.24 27.77
CA GLY A 233 -23.07 19.27 28.65
C GLY A 233 -23.67 18.07 27.92
N TRP A 234 -23.35 17.85 26.64
CA TRP A 234 -23.78 16.64 25.91
C TRP A 234 -23.03 15.37 26.36
N GLY A 235 -22.02 15.54 27.21
CA GLY A 235 -21.24 14.46 27.79
C GLY A 235 -20.67 13.53 26.73
N LEU A 236 -20.73 12.23 27.00
CA LEU A 236 -20.09 11.23 26.14
C LEU A 236 -20.83 11.02 24.81
N ALA A 237 -22.14 11.31 24.78
CA ALA A 237 -22.89 11.37 23.53
C ALA A 237 -22.35 12.46 22.59
N GLY A 238 -21.93 13.60 23.16
CA GLY A 238 -21.27 14.69 22.44
C GLY A 238 -19.99 14.26 21.74
N ALA A 239 -19.11 13.53 22.44
CA ALA A 239 -17.86 13.01 21.87
C ALA A 239 -18.09 12.05 20.69
N SER A 240 -19.07 11.15 20.82
CA SER A 240 -19.47 10.26 19.72
C SER A 240 -19.99 11.06 18.52
N LEU A 241 -20.81 12.09 18.76
CA LEU A 241 -21.38 12.93 17.71
C LEU A 241 -20.29 13.74 16.98
N ALA A 242 -19.34 14.33 17.72
CA ALA A 242 -18.18 15.01 17.18
C ALA A 242 -17.41 14.12 16.21
N SER A 243 -17.12 12.89 16.63
CA SER A 243 -16.45 11.88 15.80
C SER A 243 -17.22 11.56 14.51
N VAL A 244 -18.54 11.45 14.59
CA VAL A 244 -19.39 11.17 13.41
C VAL A 244 -19.41 12.37 12.45
N LEU A 245 -19.63 13.58 12.96
CA LEU A 245 -19.66 14.81 12.15
C LEU A 245 -18.30 15.11 11.49
N ALA A 246 -17.21 14.90 12.22
CA ALA A 246 -15.87 14.98 11.67
C ALA A 246 -15.65 13.98 10.54
N THR A 247 -16.09 12.73 10.73
CA THR A 247 -16.00 11.70 9.69
C THR A 247 -16.84 12.09 8.46
N CYS A 248 -18.03 12.69 8.65
CA CYS A 248 -18.85 13.23 7.56
C CYS A 248 -18.09 14.28 6.74
N LEU A 249 -17.39 15.21 7.40
CA LEU A 249 -16.55 16.18 6.72
C LEU A 249 -15.44 15.49 5.91
N GLY A 250 -14.72 14.54 6.52
CA GLY A 250 -13.64 13.80 5.84
C GLY A 250 -14.13 13.05 4.59
N VAL A 251 -15.31 12.43 4.69
CA VAL A 251 -15.98 11.77 3.55
C VAL A 251 -16.37 12.79 2.49
N ALA A 252 -17.03 13.89 2.87
CA ALA A 252 -17.49 14.92 1.94
C ALA A 252 -16.32 15.55 1.16
N VAL A 253 -15.27 15.98 1.86
CA VAL A 253 -14.05 16.52 1.22
C VAL A 253 -13.41 15.47 0.33
N GLY A 254 -13.35 14.21 0.78
CA GLY A 254 -12.81 13.10 0.00
C GLY A 254 -13.55 12.88 -1.32
N PHE A 255 -14.88 12.85 -1.31
CA PHE A 255 -15.70 12.69 -2.52
C PHE A 255 -15.66 13.93 -3.44
N VAL A 256 -15.62 15.15 -2.88
CA VAL A 256 -15.44 16.38 -3.66
C VAL A 256 -14.10 16.36 -4.40
N CYS A 257 -13.02 15.93 -3.75
CA CYS A 257 -11.70 15.80 -4.39
C CYS A 257 -11.62 14.68 -5.44
N LEU A 258 -12.50 13.68 -5.32
CA LEU A 258 -12.59 12.57 -6.28
C LEU A 258 -13.44 12.94 -7.50
N HIS A 259 -14.31 13.94 -7.36
CA HIS A 259 -15.09 14.48 -8.47
C HIS A 259 -14.16 15.02 -9.57
N GLY A 260 -14.50 14.73 -10.83
CA GLY A 260 -13.66 15.04 -11.99
C GLY A 260 -12.37 14.21 -12.11
N GLY A 261 -12.18 13.19 -11.26
CA GLY A 261 -11.10 12.21 -11.37
C GLY A 261 -11.38 11.08 -12.38
N SER A 262 -10.55 10.05 -12.33
CA SER A 262 -10.64 8.89 -13.25
C SER A 262 -11.78 7.93 -12.94
N PHE A 263 -12.36 8.01 -11.72
CA PHE A 263 -13.40 7.09 -11.26
C PHE A 263 -14.79 7.74 -11.34
N ARG A 264 -15.75 7.02 -11.92
CA ARG A 264 -17.13 7.47 -12.08
C ARG A 264 -18.09 6.37 -11.60
N LEU A 265 -19.25 6.79 -11.09
CA LEU A 265 -20.33 5.86 -10.77
C LEU A 265 -20.96 5.38 -12.08
N ILE A 266 -20.96 4.07 -12.30
CA ILE A 266 -21.51 3.44 -13.51
C ILE A 266 -22.37 2.23 -13.14
N VAL A 267 -23.33 1.88 -14.00
CA VAL A 267 -24.19 0.72 -13.77
C VAL A 267 -23.36 -0.57 -13.80
N PRO A 268 -23.32 -1.36 -12.71
CA PRO A 268 -22.47 -2.53 -12.63
C PRO A 268 -23.02 -3.67 -13.50
N HIS A 269 -22.31 -4.01 -14.56
CA HIS A 269 -22.55 -5.24 -15.34
C HIS A 269 -21.58 -6.34 -14.87
N GLY A 270 -22.09 -7.52 -14.50
CA GLY A 270 -21.24 -8.66 -14.10
C GLY A 270 -20.58 -8.56 -12.70
N GLY A 271 -21.24 -7.90 -11.74
CA GLY A 271 -20.65 -7.56 -10.44
C GLY A 271 -20.24 -8.73 -9.51
N ALA A 272 -20.75 -9.95 -9.73
CA ALA A 272 -20.49 -11.07 -8.82
C ALA A 272 -19.02 -11.56 -8.83
N SER A 273 -18.36 -11.58 -9.99
CA SER A 273 -16.93 -11.94 -10.07
C SER A 273 -16.07 -10.88 -9.39
N ILE A 274 -16.35 -9.60 -9.68
CA ILE A 274 -15.66 -8.45 -9.09
C ILE A 274 -15.84 -8.46 -7.56
N LEU A 275 -17.04 -8.76 -7.07
CA LEU A 275 -17.32 -8.91 -5.64
C LEU A 275 -16.46 -9.99 -4.99
N ARG A 276 -16.35 -11.16 -5.61
CA ARG A 276 -15.52 -12.23 -5.07
C ARG A 276 -14.05 -11.81 -5.02
N GLU A 277 -13.54 -11.21 -6.08
CA GLU A 277 -12.14 -10.78 -6.16
C GLU A 277 -11.80 -9.67 -5.15
N LEU A 278 -12.67 -8.67 -5.00
CA LEU A 278 -12.45 -7.58 -4.04
C LEU A 278 -12.48 -8.09 -2.60
N LEU A 279 -13.39 -9.01 -2.27
CA LEU A 279 -13.46 -9.61 -0.94
C LEU A 279 -12.17 -10.40 -0.63
N VAL A 280 -11.69 -11.19 -1.59
CA VAL A 280 -10.43 -11.94 -1.44
C VAL A 280 -9.28 -10.98 -1.19
N LEU A 281 -9.09 -9.95 -2.03
CA LEU A 281 -8.02 -8.96 -1.87
C LEU A 281 -8.11 -8.16 -0.57
N GLY A 282 -9.31 -7.96 -0.03
CA GLY A 282 -9.56 -7.28 1.24
C GLY A 282 -9.35 -8.14 2.49
N THR A 283 -9.21 -9.46 2.36
CA THR A 283 -9.05 -10.34 3.53
C THR A 283 -7.82 -10.04 4.39
N PRO A 284 -6.62 -9.73 3.86
CA PRO A 284 -5.46 -9.48 4.71
C PRO A 284 -5.59 -8.27 5.64
N PRO A 285 -6.00 -7.06 5.19
CA PRO A 285 -6.18 -5.93 6.10
C PRO A 285 -7.34 -6.14 7.08
N ALA A 286 -8.41 -6.84 6.68
CA ALA A 286 -9.51 -7.18 7.57
C ALA A 286 -9.09 -8.16 8.69
N LEU A 287 -8.34 -9.20 8.33
CA LEU A 287 -7.74 -10.13 9.30
C LEU A 287 -6.77 -9.41 10.23
N ASN A 288 -5.95 -8.49 9.71
CA ASN A 288 -5.05 -7.71 10.55
C ASN A 288 -5.80 -6.93 11.64
N ASN A 289 -6.93 -6.30 11.30
CA ASN A 289 -7.77 -5.60 12.28
C ASN A 289 -8.32 -6.55 13.35
N LEU A 290 -8.97 -7.65 12.93
CA LEU A 290 -9.57 -8.62 13.86
C LEU A 290 -8.52 -9.26 14.79
N LEU A 291 -7.40 -9.71 14.22
CA LEU A 291 -6.34 -10.37 14.97
C LEU A 291 -5.60 -9.42 15.92
N SER A 292 -5.53 -8.13 15.60
CA SER A 292 -4.87 -7.14 16.47
C SER A 292 -5.56 -7.03 17.82
N VAL A 293 -6.89 -7.12 17.88
CA VAL A 293 -7.64 -7.09 19.15
C VAL A 293 -7.49 -8.37 19.93
N VAL A 294 -7.57 -9.53 19.26
CA VAL A 294 -7.31 -10.82 19.91
C VAL A 294 -5.90 -10.85 20.48
N ARG A 295 -4.90 -10.37 19.73
CA ARG A 295 -3.52 -10.20 20.20
C ARG A 295 -3.47 -9.33 21.45
N MET A 296 -4.12 -8.16 21.44
CA MET A 296 -4.11 -7.24 22.57
C MET A 296 -4.64 -7.89 23.85
N ILE A 297 -5.79 -8.57 23.76
CA ILE A 297 -6.42 -9.26 24.90
C ILE A 297 -5.50 -10.35 25.45
N LEU A 298 -4.93 -11.18 24.58
CA LEU A 298 -4.06 -12.29 24.98
C LEU A 298 -2.75 -11.79 25.62
N LEU A 299 -2.10 -10.79 25.01
CA LEU A 299 -0.86 -10.21 25.55
C LEU A 299 -1.11 -9.54 26.91
N ASN A 300 -2.21 -8.80 27.07
CA ASN A 300 -2.56 -8.21 28.36
C ASN A 300 -2.74 -9.28 29.45
N ARG A 301 -3.41 -10.39 29.15
CA ARG A 301 -3.56 -11.50 30.11
C ARG A 301 -2.23 -12.15 30.46
N ILE A 302 -1.36 -12.38 29.48
CA ILE A 302 -0.03 -12.96 29.70
C ILE A 302 0.83 -12.04 30.57
N LEU A 303 0.83 -10.73 30.28
CA LEU A 303 1.63 -9.76 31.02
C LEU A 303 1.10 -9.55 32.45
N MET A 304 -0.22 -9.56 32.64
CA MET A 304 -0.82 -9.56 33.98
C MET A 304 -0.32 -10.78 34.78
N ALA A 305 -0.38 -11.97 34.19
CA ALA A 305 0.06 -13.19 34.87
C ALA A 305 1.58 -13.21 35.15
N ALA A 306 2.39 -12.56 34.31
CA ALA A 306 3.85 -12.53 34.44
C ALA A 306 4.36 -11.53 35.48
N GLY A 307 3.74 -10.36 35.59
CA GLY A 307 4.29 -9.25 36.37
C GLY A 307 3.26 -8.24 36.90
N GLY A 308 1.97 -8.64 36.92
CA GLY A 308 0.90 -7.84 37.49
C GLY A 308 0.57 -6.57 36.71
N SER A 309 -0.11 -5.64 37.37
CA SER A 309 -0.55 -4.37 36.78
C SER A 309 0.61 -3.49 36.27
N GLY A 310 1.79 -3.58 36.88
CA GLY A 310 2.98 -2.84 36.47
C GLY A 310 3.45 -3.19 35.05
N PHE A 311 3.41 -4.47 34.66
CA PHE A 311 3.78 -4.90 33.30
C PHE A 311 2.76 -4.44 32.26
N VAL A 312 1.48 -4.47 32.62
CA VAL A 312 0.40 -3.97 31.76
C VAL A 312 0.53 -2.46 31.54
N ALA A 313 0.91 -1.70 32.58
CA ALA A 313 1.19 -0.27 32.46
C ALA A 313 2.37 0.01 31.51
N ILE A 314 3.49 -0.72 31.66
CA ILE A 314 4.64 -0.60 30.74
C ILE A 314 4.22 -0.94 29.31
N PHE A 315 3.44 -2.01 29.11
CA PHE A 315 2.96 -2.39 27.79
C PHE A 315 2.02 -1.36 27.16
N THR A 316 1.22 -0.66 27.97
CA THR A 316 0.37 0.45 27.52
C THR A 316 1.22 1.59 26.97
N VAL A 317 2.30 1.97 27.67
CA VAL A 317 3.25 2.99 27.20
C VAL A 317 3.94 2.57 25.91
N VAL A 318 4.41 1.32 25.83
CA VAL A 318 4.98 0.79 24.58
C VAL A 318 3.93 0.76 23.46
N GLY A 319 2.67 0.46 23.77
CA GLY A 319 1.54 0.51 22.85
C GLY A 319 1.34 1.89 22.27
N SER A 320 1.33 2.94 23.11
CA SER A 320 1.23 4.33 22.65
C SER A 320 2.39 4.71 21.72
N VAL A 321 3.63 4.34 22.06
CA VAL A 321 4.79 4.54 21.17
C VAL A 321 4.64 3.73 19.87
N SER A 322 4.11 2.51 19.98
CA SER A 322 3.87 1.63 18.84
C SER A 322 2.89 2.24 17.84
N ASP A 323 1.82 2.89 18.29
CA ASP A 323 0.83 3.53 17.41
C ASP A 323 1.46 4.64 16.54
N PHE A 324 2.42 5.40 17.08
CA PHE A 324 3.21 6.35 16.29
C PHE A 324 4.12 5.66 15.27
N THR A 325 4.85 4.62 15.68
CA THR A 325 5.73 3.87 14.76
C THR A 325 4.95 3.13 13.67
N LEU A 326 3.71 2.71 13.97
CA LEU A 326 2.82 2.03 13.03
C LEU A 326 2.49 2.93 11.84
N CYS A 327 2.46 4.25 12.03
CA CYS A 327 2.20 5.20 10.95
C CYS A 327 3.26 5.11 9.84
N VAL A 328 4.52 4.87 10.21
CA VAL A 328 5.61 4.64 9.24
C VAL A 328 5.58 3.20 8.74
N ILE A 329 5.44 2.21 9.63
CA ILE A 329 5.43 0.78 9.30
C ILE A 329 4.31 0.43 8.31
N SER A 330 3.16 1.08 8.41
CA SER A 330 2.03 0.90 7.48
C SER A 330 2.01 1.94 6.36
N GLY A 331 2.38 3.20 6.62
CA GLY A 331 2.31 4.28 5.63
C GLY A 331 3.25 4.08 4.45
N VAL A 332 4.48 3.62 4.68
CA VAL A 332 5.46 3.40 3.60
C VAL A 332 5.01 2.26 2.66
N PRO A 333 4.61 1.07 3.16
CA PRO A 333 4.06 0.05 2.28
C PRO A 333 2.75 0.43 1.60
N GLN A 334 1.87 1.13 2.32
CA GLN A 334 0.59 1.60 1.79
C GLN A 334 0.75 2.61 0.64
N THR A 335 1.84 3.41 0.64
CA THR A 335 2.19 4.30 -0.48
C THR A 335 2.49 3.51 -1.76
N ALA A 336 3.23 2.41 -1.66
CA ALA A 336 3.59 1.60 -2.83
C ALA A 336 2.49 0.63 -3.26
N SER A 337 1.61 0.23 -2.34
CA SER A 337 0.59 -0.80 -2.55
C SER A 337 -0.17 -0.69 -3.87
N PRO A 338 -0.74 0.46 -4.25
CA PRO A 338 -1.45 0.55 -5.52
C PRO A 338 -0.51 0.53 -6.75
N LEU A 339 0.71 1.07 -6.65
CA LEU A 339 1.73 0.96 -7.70
C LEU A 339 2.16 -0.49 -7.91
N VAL A 340 2.33 -1.26 -6.83
CA VAL A 340 2.62 -2.70 -6.88
C VAL A 340 1.46 -3.46 -7.54
N GLY A 341 0.21 -3.12 -7.24
CA GLY A 341 -0.97 -3.76 -7.87
C GLY A 341 -1.03 -3.54 -9.38
N ILE A 342 -0.75 -2.30 -9.83
CA ILE A 342 -0.63 -1.98 -11.25
C ILE A 342 0.54 -2.77 -11.86
N TYR A 343 1.75 -2.60 -11.34
CA TYR A 343 2.95 -3.19 -11.93
C TYR A 343 2.93 -4.72 -11.92
N SER A 344 2.30 -5.34 -10.93
CA SER A 344 2.09 -6.78 -10.90
C SER A 344 1.18 -7.25 -12.03
N SER A 345 0.09 -6.51 -12.27
CA SER A 345 -0.86 -6.83 -13.35
C SER A 345 -0.29 -6.56 -14.74
N GLU A 346 0.64 -5.62 -14.82
CA GLU A 346 1.43 -5.33 -16.00
C GLU A 346 2.61 -6.31 -16.19
N ARG A 347 2.90 -7.16 -15.20
CA ARG A 347 4.11 -8.00 -15.15
C ARG A 347 5.41 -7.19 -15.22
N ASN A 348 5.44 -5.96 -14.70
CA ASN A 348 6.62 -5.10 -14.64
C ASN A 348 7.52 -5.49 -13.45
N ASN A 349 8.30 -6.57 -13.65
CA ASN A 349 9.22 -7.08 -12.64
C ASN A 349 10.33 -6.08 -12.23
N PRO A 350 10.98 -5.36 -13.16
CA PRO A 350 11.97 -4.34 -12.81
C PRO A 350 11.37 -3.23 -11.93
N GLY A 351 10.20 -2.71 -12.32
CA GLY A 351 9.48 -1.69 -11.58
C GLY A 351 9.08 -2.15 -10.17
N MET A 352 8.59 -3.38 -10.04
CA MET A 352 8.27 -3.96 -8.72
C MET A 352 9.50 -4.08 -7.80
N ARG A 353 10.65 -4.54 -8.32
CA ARG A 353 11.89 -4.60 -7.54
C ARG A 353 12.36 -3.22 -7.10
N LEU A 354 12.23 -2.23 -7.99
CA LEU A 354 12.59 -0.85 -7.69
C LEU A 354 11.70 -0.30 -6.56
N LEU A 355 10.38 -0.51 -6.61
CA LEU A 355 9.46 -0.13 -5.53
C LEU A 355 9.86 -0.73 -4.19
N VAL A 356 10.14 -2.04 -4.14
CA VAL A 356 10.57 -2.71 -2.90
C VAL A 356 11.89 -2.14 -2.37
N ARG A 357 12.87 -1.90 -3.24
CA ARG A 357 14.14 -1.24 -2.86
C ARG A 357 13.90 0.15 -2.25
N MET A 358 13.00 0.93 -2.86
CA MET A 358 12.66 2.26 -2.38
C MET A 358 11.97 2.20 -1.02
N GLN A 359 11.00 1.29 -0.83
CA GLN A 359 10.36 1.07 0.46
C GLN A 359 11.38 0.69 1.54
N LEU A 360 12.35 -0.17 1.23
CA LEU A 360 13.42 -0.55 2.16
C LEU A 360 14.35 0.63 2.50
N CYS A 361 14.69 1.47 1.51
CA CYS A 361 15.57 2.60 1.71
C CYS A 361 14.89 3.73 2.49
N TYR A 362 13.78 4.29 1.98
CA TYR A 362 13.05 5.37 2.64
C TYR A 362 12.46 4.90 3.98
N GLY A 363 11.87 3.70 4.00
CA GLY A 363 11.31 3.12 5.20
C GLY A 363 12.37 2.78 6.25
N GLY A 364 13.52 2.27 5.83
CA GLY A 364 14.66 2.00 6.71
C GLY A 364 15.21 3.26 7.37
N VAL A 365 15.32 4.37 6.62
CA VAL A 365 15.75 5.66 7.16
C VAL A 365 14.74 6.20 8.18
N LEU A 366 13.45 6.24 7.82
CA LEU A 366 12.40 6.75 8.71
C LEU A 366 12.29 5.92 9.99
N ILE A 367 12.23 4.59 9.87
CA ILE A 367 12.08 3.71 11.02
C ILE A 367 13.37 3.63 11.85
N GLY A 368 14.54 3.69 11.22
CA GLY A 368 15.83 3.77 11.91
C GLY A 368 15.95 5.06 12.72
N GLY A 369 15.49 6.18 12.17
CA GLY A 369 15.40 7.46 12.89
C GLY A 369 14.46 7.37 14.10
N MET A 370 13.26 6.79 13.94
CA MET A 370 12.34 6.58 15.07
C MET A 370 12.90 5.63 16.12
N ALA A 371 13.53 4.53 15.72
CA ALA A 371 14.15 3.58 16.63
C ALA A 371 15.28 4.24 17.44
N ALA A 372 16.14 5.03 16.78
CA ALA A 372 17.17 5.81 17.45
C ALA A 372 16.56 6.82 18.42
N ALA A 373 15.51 7.53 18.02
CA ALA A 373 14.81 8.48 18.90
C ALA A 373 14.24 7.79 20.15
N ILE A 374 13.62 6.60 20.01
CA ILE A 374 13.10 5.84 21.15
C ILE A 374 14.23 5.38 22.08
N ILE A 375 15.37 4.93 21.53
CA ILE A 375 16.52 4.50 22.32
C ILE A 375 17.17 5.69 23.06
N LEU A 376 17.25 6.87 22.44
CA LEU A 376 17.86 8.04 23.07
C LEU A 376 16.91 8.72 24.07
N ALA A 377 15.60 8.76 23.76
CA ALA A 377 14.59 9.46 24.54
C ALA A 377 13.80 8.55 25.50
N HIS A 378 14.24 7.30 25.75
CA HIS A 378 13.49 6.35 26.60
C HIS A 378 13.15 6.92 27.99
N GLY A 379 14.04 7.73 28.58
CA GLY A 379 13.82 8.32 29.90
C GLY A 379 12.76 9.43 29.87
N LEU A 380 12.74 10.21 28.79
CA LEU A 380 11.74 11.24 28.55
C LEU A 380 10.37 10.61 28.26
N ILE A 381 10.33 9.52 27.49
CA ILE A 381 9.09 8.77 27.24
C ILE A 381 8.52 8.21 28.55
N CYS A 382 9.32 7.55 29.39
CA CYS A 382 8.82 7.02 30.67
C CYS A 382 8.26 8.13 31.58
N THR A 383 8.95 9.27 31.66
CA THR A 383 8.53 10.40 32.50
C THR A 383 7.28 11.10 31.96
N LEU A 384 7.16 11.26 30.64
CA LEU A 384 5.96 11.82 30.00
C LEU A 384 4.69 11.00 30.30
N PHE A 385 4.82 9.68 30.38
CA PHE A 385 3.71 8.78 30.70
C PHE A 385 3.54 8.53 32.21
N GLY A 386 4.20 9.32 33.07
CA GLY A 386 4.05 9.23 34.52
C GLY A 386 4.62 7.94 35.14
N LEU A 387 5.43 7.17 34.40
CA LEU A 387 6.13 6.01 34.93
C LEU A 387 7.42 6.46 35.61
N THR A 388 7.62 6.05 36.87
CA THR A 388 8.96 6.02 37.44
C THR A 388 9.86 5.20 36.52
N GLN A 389 11.06 5.69 36.19
CA GLN A 389 11.99 5.00 35.30
C GLN A 389 12.43 3.65 35.89
N THR A 390 11.62 2.62 35.72
CA THR A 390 11.97 1.26 36.12
C THR A 390 12.89 0.66 35.07
N ALA A 391 13.86 -0.15 35.50
CA ALA A 391 14.76 -0.85 34.60
C ALA A 391 14.02 -1.67 33.53
N GLN A 392 12.83 -2.17 33.88
CA GLN A 392 11.96 -2.95 32.98
C GLN A 392 11.30 -2.10 31.89
N ALA A 393 10.85 -0.88 32.19
CA ALA A 393 10.27 0.02 31.19
C ALA A 393 11.29 0.41 30.12
N VAL A 394 12.52 0.72 30.55
CA VAL A 394 13.64 1.03 29.65
C VAL A 394 14.00 -0.18 28.79
N TRP A 395 14.03 -1.38 29.39
CA TRP A 395 14.27 -2.63 28.65
C TRP A 395 13.21 -2.91 27.60
N ALA A 396 11.93 -2.74 27.94
CA ALA A 396 10.82 -2.94 27.02
C ALA A 396 10.91 -2.00 25.81
N LEU A 397 11.16 -0.70 26.02
CA LEU A 397 11.30 0.28 24.95
C LEU A 397 12.50 0.01 24.04
N ARG A 398 13.65 -0.41 24.61
CA ARG A 398 14.84 -0.74 23.81
C ARG A 398 14.63 -1.99 22.94
N LEU A 399 14.00 -3.04 23.50
CA LEU A 399 13.69 -4.25 22.75
C LEU A 399 12.60 -4.02 21.70
N PHE A 400 11.64 -3.15 21.98
CA PHE A 400 10.67 -2.68 20.99
C PHE A 400 11.36 -1.91 19.85
N ALA A 401 12.23 -0.95 20.16
CA ALA A 401 12.98 -0.22 19.14
C ALA A 401 13.84 -1.15 18.26
N LEU A 402 14.41 -2.20 18.84
CA LEU A 402 15.18 -3.22 18.11
C LEU A 402 14.32 -4.03 17.14
N SER A 403 13.03 -4.23 17.42
CA SER A 403 12.13 -4.99 16.53
C SER A 403 11.64 -4.17 15.34
N LEU A 404 11.67 -2.83 15.41
CA LEU A 404 11.10 -1.95 14.38
C LEU A 404 11.65 -2.17 12.96
N PRO A 405 12.96 -2.35 12.71
CA PRO A 405 13.47 -2.60 11.36
C PRO A 405 12.96 -3.93 10.77
N MET A 406 12.83 -4.96 11.62
CA MET A 406 12.25 -6.24 11.20
C MET A 406 10.76 -6.12 10.93
N ALA A 407 10.03 -5.40 11.80
CA ALA A 407 8.62 -5.09 11.63
C ALA A 407 8.35 -4.36 10.31
N MET A 408 9.24 -3.43 9.92
CA MET A 408 9.15 -2.72 8.65
C MET A 408 9.30 -3.67 7.45
N LEU A 409 10.30 -4.57 7.48
CA LEU A 409 10.50 -5.57 6.44
C LEU A 409 9.29 -6.52 6.31
N CYS A 410 8.78 -7.02 7.44
CA CYS A 410 7.56 -7.83 7.48
C CYS A 410 6.37 -7.09 6.84
N SER A 411 6.19 -5.81 7.17
CA SER A 411 5.09 -4.99 6.66
C SER A 411 5.20 -4.81 5.14
N ILE A 412 6.38 -4.45 4.63
CA ILE A 412 6.63 -4.33 3.18
C ILE A 412 6.23 -5.62 2.45
N LEU A 413 6.66 -6.78 2.96
CA LEU A 413 6.38 -8.07 2.33
C LEU A 413 4.88 -8.41 2.36
N ILE A 414 4.19 -8.21 3.48
CA ILE A 414 2.74 -8.46 3.58
C ILE A 414 1.97 -7.62 2.56
N PHE A 415 2.23 -6.31 2.51
CA PHE A 415 1.58 -5.41 1.55
C PHE A 415 1.94 -5.75 0.11
N PHE A 416 3.18 -6.16 -0.15
CA PHE A 416 3.62 -6.60 -1.48
C PHE A 416 2.88 -7.85 -1.94
N TYR A 417 2.78 -8.90 -1.10
CA TYR A 417 2.05 -10.12 -1.48
C TYR A 417 0.55 -9.87 -1.63
N ASN A 418 -0.03 -8.98 -0.82
CA ASN A 418 -1.42 -8.60 -0.96
C ASN A 418 -1.67 -7.85 -2.27
N ALA A 419 -0.85 -6.83 -2.59
CA ALA A 419 -0.97 -6.05 -3.81
C ALA A 419 -0.65 -6.84 -5.08
N SER A 420 0.29 -7.77 -5.02
CA SER A 420 0.64 -8.67 -6.14
C SER A 420 -0.35 -9.83 -6.34
N GLY A 421 -1.48 -9.85 -5.61
CA GLY A 421 -2.53 -10.88 -5.75
C GLY A 421 -2.23 -12.22 -5.08
N GLN A 422 -1.15 -12.36 -4.32
CA GLN A 422 -0.79 -13.58 -3.58
C GLN A 422 -1.45 -13.63 -2.19
N VAL A 423 -2.78 -13.42 -2.18
CA VAL A 423 -3.58 -13.21 -0.97
C VAL A 423 -3.45 -14.33 0.07
N PRO A 424 -3.46 -15.64 -0.28
CA PRO A 424 -3.32 -16.70 0.71
C PRO A 424 -2.00 -16.60 1.50
N LEU A 425 -0.92 -16.24 0.82
CA LEU A 425 0.38 -16.05 1.47
C LEU A 425 0.37 -14.81 2.37
N ALA A 426 -0.22 -13.69 1.91
CA ALA A 426 -0.39 -12.50 2.73
C ALA A 426 -1.21 -12.77 4.01
N ASN A 427 -2.28 -13.57 3.91
CA ASN A 427 -3.11 -13.97 5.06
C ASN A 427 -2.34 -14.83 6.05
N VAL A 428 -1.64 -15.87 5.59
CA VAL A 428 -0.84 -16.74 6.48
C VAL A 428 0.23 -15.93 7.20
N VAL A 429 0.94 -15.05 6.49
CA VAL A 429 1.96 -14.20 7.11
C VAL A 429 1.35 -13.22 8.11
N THR A 430 0.17 -12.66 7.81
CA THR A 430 -0.56 -11.78 8.73
C THR A 430 -0.98 -12.52 10.00
N VAL A 431 -1.54 -13.73 9.89
CA VAL A 431 -1.91 -14.57 11.05
C VAL A 431 -0.69 -14.92 11.89
N CYS A 432 0.40 -15.34 11.25
CA CYS A 432 1.65 -15.65 11.90
C CYS A 432 2.22 -14.44 12.65
N ARG A 433 2.30 -13.28 12.00
CA ARG A 433 2.89 -12.07 12.56
C ARG A 433 2.05 -11.45 13.68
N VAL A 434 0.77 -11.25 13.41
CA VAL A 434 -0.12 -10.47 14.28
C VAL A 434 -0.58 -11.30 15.46
N LEU A 435 -0.80 -12.61 15.30
CA LEU A 435 -1.29 -13.45 16.39
C LEU A 435 -0.26 -14.46 16.88
N LEU A 436 0.10 -15.45 16.06
CA LEU A 436 0.82 -16.64 16.54
C LEU A 436 2.21 -16.31 17.10
N PHE A 437 3.05 -15.64 16.32
CA PHE A 437 4.42 -15.31 16.73
C PHE A 437 4.49 -14.12 17.68
N ALA A 438 3.43 -13.34 17.85
CA ALA A 438 3.36 -12.37 18.94
C ALA A 438 3.02 -13.07 20.27
N VAL A 439 2.00 -13.93 20.28
CA VAL A 439 1.44 -14.52 21.51
C VAL A 439 2.25 -15.72 22.00
N ILE A 440 2.68 -16.63 21.12
CA ILE A 440 3.36 -17.88 21.53
C ILE A 440 4.69 -17.57 22.24
N PRO A 441 5.62 -16.75 21.68
CA PRO A 441 6.81 -16.32 22.40
C PRO A 441 6.53 -15.65 23.73
N ALA A 442 5.54 -14.75 23.80
CA ALA A 442 5.20 -14.06 25.03
C ALA A 442 4.75 -15.05 26.12
N PHE A 443 3.91 -16.02 25.75
CA PHE A 443 3.44 -17.07 26.65
C PHE A 443 4.58 -17.98 27.14
N VAL A 444 5.44 -18.45 26.22
CA VAL A 444 6.56 -19.34 26.55
C VAL A 444 7.57 -18.62 27.46
N LEU A 445 7.94 -17.38 27.14
CA LEU A 445 8.88 -16.59 27.94
C LEU A 445 8.32 -16.28 29.34
N SER A 446 7.04 -15.93 29.42
CA SER A 446 6.34 -15.72 30.70
C SER A 446 6.39 -16.97 31.58
N ARG A 447 6.16 -18.16 31.00
CA ARG A 447 6.16 -19.40 31.78
C ARG A 447 7.55 -19.89 32.16
N ALA A 448 8.55 -19.61 31.34
CA ALA A 448 9.94 -19.98 31.57
C ALA A 448 10.69 -19.04 32.52
N GLY A 449 10.06 -17.96 33.00
CA GLY A 449 10.68 -16.98 33.90
C GLY A 449 11.73 -16.08 33.25
N PHE A 450 11.80 -16.07 31.91
CA PHE A 450 12.67 -15.16 31.17
C PHE A 450 12.01 -13.77 31.03
N PRO A 451 12.79 -12.70 30.78
CA PRO A 451 12.22 -11.37 30.54
C PRO A 451 11.24 -11.40 29.36
N VAL A 452 9.95 -11.20 29.65
CA VAL A 452 8.86 -11.37 28.67
C VAL A 452 9.06 -10.48 27.44
N TRP A 453 9.62 -9.28 27.64
CA TRP A 453 9.87 -8.25 26.61
C TRP A 453 10.68 -8.72 25.38
N TRP A 454 11.41 -9.84 25.47
CA TRP A 454 12.04 -10.46 24.30
C TRP A 454 11.06 -10.92 23.23
N PHE A 455 9.75 -11.00 23.55
CA PHE A 455 8.73 -11.33 22.57
C PHE A 455 8.70 -10.35 21.38
N PHE A 456 9.02 -9.06 21.58
CA PHE A 456 9.00 -8.05 20.52
C PHE A 456 9.94 -8.39 19.34
N PRO A 457 11.27 -8.54 19.54
CA PRO A 457 12.15 -8.93 18.44
C PRO A 457 11.94 -10.38 18.01
N LEU A 458 11.58 -11.29 18.94
CA LEU A 458 11.41 -12.70 18.60
C LEU A 458 10.20 -12.92 17.68
N SER A 459 9.10 -12.18 17.87
CA SER A 459 7.91 -12.29 17.04
C SER A 459 8.21 -11.93 15.58
N GLU A 460 8.95 -10.85 15.36
CA GLU A 460 9.29 -10.39 14.02
C GLU A 460 10.33 -11.31 13.37
N LEU A 461 11.33 -11.78 14.13
CA LEU A 461 12.34 -12.72 13.64
C LEU A 461 11.73 -14.07 13.24
N LEU A 462 10.81 -14.62 14.06
CA LEU A 462 10.10 -15.85 13.75
C LEU A 462 9.20 -15.70 12.53
N THR A 463 8.55 -14.54 12.37
CA THR A 463 7.74 -14.23 11.19
C THR A 463 8.58 -14.24 9.92
N LEU A 464 9.71 -13.53 9.93
CA LEU A 464 10.64 -13.52 8.79
C LEU A 464 11.19 -14.91 8.51
N ALA A 465 11.61 -15.65 9.53
CA ALA A 465 12.14 -17.00 9.37
C ALA A 465 11.10 -17.94 8.74
N ALA A 466 9.86 -17.94 9.25
CA ALA A 466 8.77 -18.75 8.71
C ALA A 466 8.46 -18.38 7.25
N LEU A 467 8.42 -17.08 6.94
CA LEU A 467 8.23 -16.60 5.58
C LEU A 467 9.37 -17.07 4.66
N PHE A 468 10.63 -16.89 5.05
CA PHE A 468 11.78 -17.34 4.25
C PHE A 468 11.78 -18.86 4.04
N VAL A 469 11.41 -19.66 5.05
CA VAL A 469 11.29 -21.12 4.91
C VAL A 469 10.17 -21.48 3.92
N ALA A 470 9.01 -20.83 4.01
CA ALA A 470 7.90 -21.05 3.09
C ALA A 470 8.27 -20.69 1.65
N LEU A 471 8.93 -19.55 1.46
CA LEU A 471 9.42 -19.08 0.16
C LEU A 471 10.49 -20.01 -0.40
N TRP A 472 11.43 -20.47 0.44
CA TRP A 472 12.48 -21.40 0.02
C TRP A 472 11.92 -22.75 -0.42
N ARG A 473 10.92 -23.29 0.29
CA ARG A 473 10.21 -24.50 -0.15
C ARG A 473 9.53 -24.29 -1.49
N LYS A 474 8.88 -23.14 -1.69
CA LYS A 474 8.18 -22.80 -2.93
C LYS A 474 9.15 -22.58 -4.10
N ALA A 475 10.28 -21.91 -3.87
CA ALA A 475 11.32 -21.67 -4.86
C ALA A 475 12.04 -22.97 -5.30
N ARG A 476 12.08 -23.99 -4.45
CA ARG A 476 12.55 -25.33 -4.85
C ARG A 476 11.59 -26.05 -5.80
N LEU A 477 10.30 -25.74 -5.73
CA LEU A 477 9.25 -26.36 -6.56
C LEU A 477 9.07 -25.61 -7.89
N ASP A 478 9.15 -24.27 -7.87
CA ASP A 478 8.98 -23.40 -9.05
C ASP A 478 10.27 -22.61 -9.37
N THR A 479 11.08 -23.08 -10.32
CA THR A 479 12.34 -22.45 -10.74
C THR A 479 12.17 -21.21 -11.64
N LEU A 480 10.95 -20.95 -12.10
CA LEU A 480 10.59 -19.83 -12.97
C LEU A 480 10.29 -18.54 -12.20
N ARG A 481 10.05 -18.61 -10.89
CA ARG A 481 9.72 -17.45 -10.06
C ARG A 481 10.92 -16.94 -9.26
N SER A 482 10.98 -15.62 -9.04
CA SER A 482 11.99 -15.03 -8.16
C SER A 482 11.82 -15.57 -6.72
N PRO A 483 12.91 -15.85 -5.99
CA PRO A 483 12.85 -16.65 -4.76
C PRO A 483 12.16 -15.94 -3.59
N ILE A 484 12.20 -14.61 -3.53
CA ILE A 484 11.64 -13.83 -2.41
C ILE A 484 10.33 -13.17 -2.83
N LEU A 485 10.34 -12.45 -3.95
CA LEU A 485 9.19 -11.68 -4.41
C LEU A 485 8.19 -12.52 -5.22
N LEU A 486 8.51 -13.79 -5.54
CA LEU A 486 7.64 -14.69 -6.32
C LEU A 486 7.17 -14.10 -7.66
N LEU A 487 7.92 -13.14 -8.20
CA LEU A 487 7.76 -12.58 -9.55
C LEU A 487 7.95 -13.66 -10.60
N ASP A 488 7.07 -13.72 -11.60
CA ASP A 488 7.23 -14.62 -12.74
C ASP A 488 8.28 -14.07 -13.71
N GLU A 489 9.46 -14.69 -13.76
CA GLU A 489 10.58 -14.26 -14.60
C GLU A 489 10.63 -14.99 -15.94
N ALA A 490 9.62 -15.84 -16.27
CA ALA A 490 9.67 -16.67 -17.48
C ALA A 490 9.83 -15.82 -18.75
N TYR A 491 9.02 -14.77 -18.89
CA TYR A 491 9.05 -13.88 -20.06
C TYR A 491 10.31 -13.02 -20.13
N ASP A 492 10.81 -12.53 -18.99
CA ASP A 492 12.06 -11.76 -18.91
C ASP A 492 13.25 -12.63 -19.33
N ARG A 493 13.29 -13.90 -18.92
CA ARG A 493 14.34 -14.86 -19.30
C ARG A 493 14.26 -15.29 -20.77
N MET A 494 13.05 -15.32 -21.34
CA MET A 494 12.84 -15.63 -22.75
C MET A 494 13.12 -14.43 -23.69
N GLY A 495 13.43 -13.25 -23.16
CA GLY A 495 13.65 -12.05 -23.99
C GLY A 495 12.36 -11.55 -24.68
N LYS A 496 11.19 -11.89 -24.13
CA LYS A 496 9.88 -11.50 -24.68
C LYS A 496 9.41 -10.12 -24.23
N VAL A 497 10.20 -9.44 -23.41
CA VAL A 497 9.89 -8.12 -22.85
C VAL A 497 11.16 -7.28 -22.88
N ILE A 498 11.02 -6.02 -23.29
CA ILE A 498 12.07 -5.02 -23.21
C ILE A 498 11.52 -3.73 -22.60
N ASP A 499 12.26 -3.19 -21.63
CA ASP A 499 11.94 -2.00 -20.85
C ASP A 499 13.10 -1.01 -20.97
N PHE A 500 12.86 0.20 -21.47
CA PHE A 500 13.88 1.22 -21.67
C PHE A 500 13.33 2.64 -21.50
N SER A 501 14.19 3.59 -21.16
CA SER A 501 13.83 5.01 -21.06
C SER A 501 14.38 5.77 -22.26
N VAL A 502 13.53 6.59 -22.91
CA VAL A 502 13.91 7.44 -24.04
C VAL A 502 13.98 8.89 -23.57
N GLU A 503 15.09 9.57 -23.84
CA GLU A 503 15.19 11.00 -23.59
C GLU A 503 14.21 11.77 -24.47
N ALA A 504 13.77 12.91 -23.95
CA ALA A 504 12.87 13.87 -24.58
C ALA A 504 13.42 14.58 -25.84
N ARG A 505 14.00 13.84 -26.79
CA ARG A 505 14.68 14.37 -27.97
C ARG A 505 14.33 13.56 -29.22
N ALA A 506 14.14 14.24 -30.36
CA ALA A 506 13.74 13.59 -31.62
C ALA A 506 14.75 12.52 -32.08
N ASP A 507 16.04 12.79 -31.92
CA ASP A 507 17.15 11.87 -32.20
C ASP A 507 17.21 10.65 -31.27
N ALA A 508 16.64 10.74 -30.06
CA ALA A 508 16.48 9.59 -29.18
C ALA A 508 15.26 8.73 -29.58
N VAL A 509 14.17 9.36 -30.03
CA VAL A 509 12.96 8.66 -30.50
C VAL A 509 13.27 7.83 -31.75
N GLY A 510 13.93 8.41 -32.76
CA GLY A 510 14.31 7.69 -33.97
C GLY A 510 15.23 6.49 -33.68
N ARG A 511 16.23 6.67 -32.80
CA ARG A 511 17.10 5.57 -32.36
C ARG A 511 16.35 4.47 -31.61
N ALA A 512 15.37 4.82 -30.78
CA ALA A 512 14.54 3.85 -30.09
C ALA A 512 13.69 3.00 -31.06
N ALA A 513 13.10 3.63 -32.07
CA ALA A 513 12.33 2.96 -33.12
C ALA A 513 13.23 2.03 -33.97
N GLU A 514 14.46 2.43 -34.29
CA GLU A 514 15.42 1.59 -35.01
C GLU A 514 15.86 0.37 -34.17
N LEU A 515 16.20 0.60 -32.89
CA LEU A 515 16.66 -0.47 -31.99
C LEU A 515 15.57 -1.49 -31.65
N ILE A 516 14.28 -1.14 -31.74
CA ILE A 516 13.19 -2.09 -31.50
C ILE A 516 13.13 -3.20 -32.55
N GLY A 517 13.62 -2.94 -33.76
CA GLY A 517 13.66 -3.94 -34.84
C GLY A 517 14.38 -5.21 -34.41
N GLY A 518 15.51 -5.09 -33.71
CA GLY A 518 16.24 -6.24 -33.19
C GLY A 518 15.48 -7.07 -32.15
N PHE A 519 14.60 -6.44 -31.37
CA PHE A 519 13.71 -7.15 -30.45
C PHE A 519 12.58 -7.87 -31.21
N CYS A 520 12.02 -7.24 -32.25
CA CYS A 520 11.00 -7.83 -33.10
C CYS A 520 11.52 -9.05 -33.86
N GLU A 521 12.74 -8.98 -34.39
CA GLU A 521 13.42 -10.11 -35.06
C GLU A 521 13.65 -11.28 -34.09
N GLN A 522 14.15 -11.01 -32.88
CA GLN A 522 14.39 -12.04 -31.86
C GLN A 522 13.12 -12.79 -31.45
N ASN A 523 11.96 -12.14 -31.55
CA ASN A 523 10.66 -12.71 -31.19
C ASN A 523 9.85 -13.22 -32.40
N ASN A 524 10.45 -13.28 -33.59
CA ASN A 524 9.82 -13.73 -34.84
C ASN A 524 8.51 -12.99 -35.17
N LEU A 525 8.45 -11.68 -34.93
CA LEU A 525 7.29 -10.88 -35.29
C LEU A 525 7.17 -10.73 -36.81
N THR A 526 5.93 -10.69 -37.32
CA THR A 526 5.68 -10.46 -38.74
C THR A 526 6.10 -9.04 -39.15
N ALA A 527 6.44 -8.83 -40.43
CA ALA A 527 6.80 -7.50 -40.93
C ALA A 527 5.74 -6.42 -40.62
N ARG A 528 4.45 -6.80 -40.67
CA ARG A 528 3.33 -5.94 -40.27
C ARG A 528 3.37 -5.56 -38.79
N GLN A 529 3.66 -6.51 -37.90
CA GLN A 529 3.78 -6.26 -36.47
C GLN A 529 5.02 -5.41 -36.15
N THR A 530 6.16 -5.69 -36.77
CA THR A 530 7.40 -4.90 -36.59
C THR A 530 7.19 -3.46 -37.06
N MET A 531 6.55 -3.25 -38.21
CA MET A 531 6.17 -1.93 -38.70
C MET A 531 5.23 -1.24 -37.71
N ALA A 532 4.20 -1.94 -37.23
CA ALA A 532 3.23 -1.37 -36.30
C ALA A 532 3.88 -0.95 -34.96
N VAL A 533 4.79 -1.76 -34.40
CA VAL A 533 5.53 -1.42 -33.17
C VAL A 533 6.42 -0.20 -33.39
N SER A 534 7.23 -0.20 -34.46
CA SER A 534 8.17 0.88 -34.75
C SER A 534 7.44 2.21 -34.99
N LEU A 535 6.40 2.20 -35.84
CA LEU A 535 5.56 3.36 -36.10
C LEU A 535 4.86 3.85 -34.83
N SER A 536 4.37 2.93 -34.00
CA SER A 536 3.72 3.29 -32.73
C SER A 536 4.69 3.97 -31.76
N ILE A 537 5.94 3.50 -31.70
CA ILE A 537 6.99 4.13 -30.88
C ILE A 537 7.28 5.53 -31.44
N GLU A 538 7.54 5.66 -32.73
CA GLU A 538 7.95 6.92 -33.36
C GLU A 538 6.87 8.01 -33.24
N GLU A 539 5.65 7.72 -33.69
CA GLU A 539 4.56 8.70 -33.71
C GLU A 539 4.06 9.03 -32.29
N MET A 540 3.79 8.03 -31.45
CA MET A 540 3.23 8.31 -30.13
C MET A 540 4.25 8.94 -29.19
N LEU A 541 5.52 8.56 -29.27
CA LEU A 541 6.54 9.28 -28.52
C LEU A 541 6.65 10.72 -29.00
N THR A 542 6.70 10.97 -30.31
CA THR A 542 6.83 12.33 -30.84
C THR A 542 5.67 13.23 -30.41
N ILE A 543 4.43 12.75 -30.55
CA ILE A 543 3.24 13.49 -30.15
C ILE A 543 3.22 13.72 -28.63
N MET A 544 3.45 12.68 -27.83
CA MET A 544 3.49 12.87 -26.38
C MET A 544 4.62 13.79 -25.97
N MET A 545 5.77 13.74 -26.64
CA MET A 545 6.91 14.59 -26.33
C MET A 545 6.57 16.06 -26.51
N LYS A 546 5.91 16.39 -27.63
CA LYS A 546 5.50 17.76 -27.97
C LYS A 546 4.45 18.33 -27.02
N HIS A 547 3.46 17.53 -26.62
CA HIS A 547 2.34 18.01 -25.79
C HIS A 547 2.55 17.85 -24.29
N CYS A 548 3.31 16.85 -23.85
CA CYS A 548 3.52 16.58 -22.42
C CYS A 548 4.67 17.42 -21.83
N PHE A 549 5.66 17.79 -22.66
CA PHE A 549 6.88 18.47 -22.21
C PHE A 549 7.09 19.81 -22.93
N LYS A 550 7.78 20.74 -22.27
CA LYS A 550 8.24 21.97 -22.93
C LYS A 550 9.52 21.66 -23.73
N GLU A 551 9.74 22.37 -24.83
CA GLU A 551 10.99 22.30 -25.59
C GLU A 551 12.20 22.47 -24.64
N GLN A 552 13.22 21.62 -24.81
CA GLN A 552 14.45 21.54 -24.01
C GLN A 552 14.36 20.91 -22.59
N SER A 553 13.28 20.23 -22.22
CA SER A 553 13.28 19.47 -20.95
C SER A 553 14.20 18.24 -21.02
N GLN A 554 15.03 17.97 -20.00
CA GLN A 554 15.76 16.70 -19.82
C GLN A 554 14.84 15.56 -19.34
N ALA A 555 13.57 15.57 -19.74
CA ALA A 555 12.62 14.56 -19.33
C ALA A 555 12.90 13.21 -20.01
N THR A 556 12.50 12.13 -19.36
CA THR A 556 12.59 10.78 -19.90
C THR A 556 11.20 10.17 -20.00
N VAL A 557 10.97 9.38 -21.04
CA VAL A 557 9.75 8.62 -21.28
C VAL A 557 10.08 7.14 -21.18
N ASP A 558 9.40 6.43 -20.29
CA ASP A 558 9.59 4.98 -20.13
C ASP A 558 8.76 4.25 -21.19
N VAL A 559 9.43 3.43 -22.00
CA VAL A 559 8.84 2.61 -23.05
C VAL A 559 9.01 1.14 -22.71
N ARG A 560 7.94 0.38 -22.89
CA ARG A 560 7.93 -1.05 -22.68
C ARG A 560 7.28 -1.74 -23.86
N VAL A 561 7.97 -2.72 -24.43
CA VAL A 561 7.43 -3.59 -25.48
C VAL A 561 7.42 -5.02 -24.97
N PHE A 562 6.32 -5.72 -25.18
CA PHE A 562 6.14 -7.09 -24.71
C PHE A 562 5.41 -7.96 -25.73
N VAL A 563 5.78 -9.24 -25.78
CA VAL A 563 5.13 -10.28 -26.58
C VAL A 563 4.64 -11.38 -25.64
N ILE A 564 3.35 -11.38 -25.33
CA ILE A 564 2.75 -12.28 -24.33
C ILE A 564 1.63 -13.06 -25.01
N GLN A 565 1.69 -14.40 -24.94
CA GLN A 565 0.65 -15.28 -25.51
C GLN A 565 0.33 -15.06 -27.00
N GLY A 566 1.26 -14.46 -27.76
CA GLY A 566 1.08 -14.17 -29.19
C GLY A 566 0.58 -12.75 -29.48
N GLU A 567 0.19 -11.99 -28.44
CA GLU A 567 -0.16 -10.58 -28.54
C GLU A 567 1.08 -9.69 -28.35
N VAL A 568 1.17 -8.64 -29.16
CA VAL A 568 2.25 -7.65 -29.09
C VAL A 568 1.68 -6.40 -28.43
N GLY A 569 2.32 -5.95 -27.35
CA GLY A 569 1.91 -4.75 -26.64
C GLY A 569 3.03 -3.74 -26.52
N LEU A 570 2.66 -2.47 -26.64
CA LEU A 570 3.50 -1.31 -26.40
C LEU A 570 2.89 -0.50 -25.25
N ARG A 571 3.70 -0.10 -24.29
CA ARG A 571 3.30 0.79 -23.22
C ARG A 571 4.29 1.94 -23.07
N ILE A 572 3.76 3.15 -23.01
CA ILE A 572 4.53 4.38 -22.93
C ILE A 572 4.11 5.16 -21.69
N ARG A 573 5.08 5.61 -20.89
CA ARG A 573 4.87 6.30 -19.62
C ARG A 573 5.66 7.59 -19.51
N ASN A 574 4.98 8.66 -19.11
CA ASN A 574 5.63 9.95 -18.93
C ASN A 574 5.03 10.76 -17.76
N ALA A 575 5.85 11.61 -17.15
CA ALA A 575 5.47 12.47 -16.02
C ALA A 575 5.06 13.90 -16.43
N GLY A 576 4.86 14.15 -17.73
CA GLY A 576 4.56 15.47 -18.25
C GLY A 576 3.13 15.93 -17.97
N LYS A 577 2.73 17.01 -18.64
CA LYS A 577 1.36 17.53 -18.61
C LYS A 577 0.36 16.46 -19.07
N GLN A 578 -0.88 16.55 -18.58
CA GLN A 578 -1.94 15.64 -19.03
C GLN A 578 -2.15 15.82 -20.52
N PHE A 579 -2.05 14.72 -21.27
CA PHE A 579 -2.37 14.70 -22.68
C PHE A 579 -2.89 13.32 -23.03
N ASN A 580 -4.14 13.25 -23.48
CA ASN A 580 -4.75 12.04 -24.00
C ASN A 580 -4.74 12.09 -25.54
N PRO A 581 -3.92 11.26 -26.21
CA PRO A 581 -3.86 11.23 -27.67
C PRO A 581 -5.21 10.87 -28.32
N ILE A 582 -6.05 10.08 -27.62
CA ILE A 582 -7.35 9.64 -28.15
C ILE A 582 -8.34 10.81 -28.18
N ASP A 583 -8.41 11.58 -27.09
CA ASP A 583 -9.28 12.77 -27.02
C ASP A 583 -8.83 13.84 -28.02
N TYR A 584 -7.50 13.99 -28.20
CA TYR A 584 -6.94 14.88 -29.19
C TYR A 584 -7.36 14.50 -30.61
N TYR A 585 -7.25 13.22 -30.97
CA TYR A 585 -7.69 12.71 -32.27
C TYR A 585 -9.19 12.92 -32.49
N GLN A 586 -10.03 12.65 -31.49
CA GLN A 586 -11.48 12.87 -31.59
C GLN A 586 -11.82 14.36 -31.81
N ALA A 587 -11.10 15.27 -31.17
CA ALA A 587 -11.32 16.70 -31.31
C ALA A 587 -10.83 17.27 -32.67
N HIS A 588 -9.82 16.65 -33.29
CA HIS A 588 -9.16 17.16 -34.51
C HIS A 588 -9.42 16.31 -35.76
N GLN A 589 -10.31 15.32 -35.68
CA GLN A 589 -10.59 14.36 -36.75
C GLN A 589 -11.03 15.01 -38.08
N ALA A 590 -11.64 16.21 -38.03
CA ALA A 590 -12.16 16.94 -39.19
C ALA A 590 -11.21 18.04 -39.72
N ALA A 591 -10.17 18.41 -38.98
CA ALA A 591 -9.37 19.61 -39.26
C ALA A 591 -7.94 19.31 -39.77
N ASP A 592 -7.45 18.08 -39.59
CA ASP A 592 -6.02 17.77 -39.70
C ASP A 592 -5.80 16.57 -40.65
N GLU A 593 -5.92 16.79 -41.97
CA GLU A 593 -5.81 15.74 -42.99
C GLU A 593 -4.35 15.26 -43.25
N MET A 594 -3.33 16.01 -42.81
CA MET A 594 -1.91 15.67 -43.01
C MET A 594 -1.00 15.87 -41.77
N GLY A 595 -1.57 16.12 -40.58
CA GLY A 595 -0.81 16.40 -39.35
C GLY A 595 -0.72 15.24 -38.35
N GLU A 596 -0.53 15.56 -37.06
CA GLU A 596 -0.38 14.60 -35.94
C GLU A 596 -1.58 13.65 -35.79
N ALA A 597 -2.77 14.10 -36.20
CA ALA A 597 -3.97 13.27 -36.22
C ALA A 597 -3.86 12.07 -37.18
N LEU A 598 -3.05 12.16 -38.25
CA LEU A 598 -2.83 11.07 -39.20
C LEU A 598 -2.03 9.93 -38.57
N GLY A 599 -0.95 10.26 -37.85
CA GLY A 599 -0.13 9.28 -37.12
C GLY A 599 -0.96 8.51 -36.08
N ILE A 600 -1.79 9.23 -35.30
CA ILE A 600 -2.71 8.61 -34.33
C ILE A 600 -3.74 7.72 -35.05
N ARG A 601 -4.30 8.16 -36.19
CA ARG A 601 -5.26 7.38 -36.98
C ARG A 601 -4.66 6.09 -37.52
N MET A 602 -3.42 6.12 -37.98
CA MET A 602 -2.73 4.92 -38.46
C MET A 602 -2.57 3.89 -37.35
N ILE A 603 -2.18 4.33 -36.15
CA ILE A 603 -2.02 3.45 -34.99
C ILE A 603 -3.36 2.90 -34.53
N LEU A 604 -4.41 3.73 -34.46
CA LEU A 604 -5.76 3.28 -34.09
C LEU A 604 -6.32 2.24 -35.08
N LYS A 605 -5.91 2.26 -36.35
CA LYS A 605 -6.29 1.24 -37.35
C LYS A 605 -5.46 -0.04 -37.24
N LEU A 606 -4.23 0.04 -36.74
CA LEU A 606 -3.33 -1.10 -36.57
C LEU A 606 -3.52 -1.82 -35.23
N ALA A 607 -3.94 -1.08 -34.20
CA ALA A 607 -4.11 -1.58 -32.84
C ALA A 607 -5.46 -2.28 -32.65
N GLN A 608 -5.45 -3.39 -31.92
CA GLN A 608 -6.66 -4.04 -31.41
C GLN A 608 -7.33 -3.18 -30.32
N SER A 609 -6.53 -2.54 -29.48
CA SER A 609 -7.02 -1.58 -28.50
C SER A 609 -5.95 -0.56 -28.13
N VAL A 610 -6.40 0.67 -27.84
CA VAL A 610 -5.56 1.74 -27.31
C VAL A 610 -6.24 2.28 -26.07
N CYS A 611 -5.54 2.22 -24.95
CA CYS A 611 -6.03 2.68 -23.65
C CYS A 611 -5.07 3.75 -23.11
N TYR A 612 -5.62 4.94 -22.88
CA TYR A 612 -4.94 6.00 -22.17
C TYR A 612 -5.45 6.05 -20.73
N GLN A 613 -4.53 6.15 -19.79
CA GLN A 613 -4.87 6.39 -18.40
C GLN A 613 -3.84 7.28 -17.72
N ARG A 614 -4.32 8.21 -16.89
CA ARG A 614 -3.46 8.98 -16.00
C ARG A 614 -3.57 8.43 -14.58
N THR A 615 -2.53 7.76 -14.13
CA THR A 615 -2.46 7.20 -12.78
C THR A 615 -1.24 7.76 -12.09
N PHE A 616 -1.31 8.18 -10.83
CA PHE A 616 -0.14 8.71 -10.10
C PHE A 616 0.52 9.98 -10.68
N GLY A 617 -0.22 10.78 -11.46
CA GLY A 617 0.33 11.94 -12.18
C GLY A 617 1.12 11.56 -13.44
N VAL A 618 1.01 10.29 -13.85
CA VAL A 618 1.76 9.65 -14.92
C VAL A 618 0.80 9.36 -16.06
N ASN A 619 1.10 9.89 -17.24
CA ASN A 619 0.42 9.50 -18.46
C ASN A 619 0.90 8.10 -18.83
N THR A 620 0.00 7.13 -18.86
CA THR A 620 0.26 5.77 -19.35
C THR A 620 -0.60 5.52 -20.58
N LEU A 621 0.06 5.33 -21.72
CA LEU A 621 -0.58 4.89 -22.96
C LEU A 621 -0.24 3.41 -23.16
N THR A 622 -1.26 2.57 -23.34
CA THR A 622 -1.09 1.15 -23.69
C THR A 622 -1.72 0.91 -25.05
N ILE A 623 -0.96 0.31 -25.95
CA ILE A 623 -1.35 -0.06 -27.31
C ILE A 623 -1.17 -1.57 -27.42
N LEU A 624 -2.25 -2.28 -27.75
CA LEU A 624 -2.21 -3.71 -28.08
C LEU A 624 -2.38 -3.86 -29.60
N LEU A 625 -1.43 -4.54 -30.24
CA LEU A 625 -1.30 -4.69 -31.69
C LEU A 625 -1.74 -6.08 -32.17
#